data_AF-A0A1Q3CQ46-F1
#
_entry.id   AF-A0A1Q3CQ46-F1
#
_cell.length_a   1.000
_cell.length_b   1.000
_cell.length_c   1.000
_cell.angle_alpha   90.00
_cell.angle_beta   90.00
_cell.angle_gamma   90.00
#
_symmetry.space_group_name_H-M   'P 1'
#
loop_
_entity.id
_entity.type
_entity.pdbx_description
1 polymer ?
#
loop_
_entity_poly.entity_id
_entity_poly.type
_entity_poly.pdbx_seq_one_letter_code
_entity_poly.pdbx_strand_id
1 'polypeptide(L)'
;MRIPKHALCLWLALRGAHKTKDKLLAAGVLHSDLCAFNCGERESLEHLFFQCPFPASIWMEVLGKCNISRTSLLWSDEVQWMTGHTKGNRYPASLKKLAFAASVYDIWLERNRCCFKNSLLHSHEIVRKVGFDVAGKLINCKNIIKVKGIIVYVLIGAYRKRKQRAVSV
;
A
#
# COMPACT_ATOMS: atom_id res chain seq x y z
N MET A 1 -12.32 3.42 -16.62
CA MET A 1 -11.71 4.16 -15.50
C MET A 1 -12.53 3.93 -14.24
N ARG A 2 -12.18 2.94 -13.40
CA ARG A 2 -12.53 2.91 -11.98
C ARG A 2 -11.53 1.98 -11.28
N ILE A 3 -10.61 2.60 -10.54
CA ILE A 3 -10.20 2.05 -9.26
C ILE A 3 -10.23 3.17 -8.21
N PRO A 4 -11.41 3.78 -7.92
CA PRO A 4 -11.47 4.81 -6.91
C PRO A 4 -10.97 4.24 -5.58
N LYS A 5 -11.36 3.01 -5.23
CA LYS A 5 -11.04 2.40 -3.93
C LYS A 5 -9.54 2.20 -3.70
N HIS A 6 -8.81 1.51 -4.60
CA HIS A 6 -7.38 1.28 -4.44
C HIS A 6 -6.56 2.56 -4.58
N ALA A 7 -6.89 3.42 -5.55
CA ALA A 7 -6.19 4.69 -5.73
C ALA A 7 -6.42 5.64 -4.55
N LEU A 8 -7.65 5.70 -4.03
CA LEU A 8 -8.00 6.47 -2.83
C LEU A 8 -7.29 5.91 -1.59
N CYS A 9 -7.31 4.59 -1.40
CA CYS A 9 -6.64 3.94 -0.28
C CYS A 9 -5.13 4.18 -0.31
N LEU A 10 -4.51 4.05 -1.49
CA LEU A 10 -3.09 4.36 -1.66
C LEU A 10 -2.81 5.85 -1.43
N TRP A 11 -3.67 6.75 -1.92
CA TRP A 11 -3.54 8.18 -1.66
C TRP A 11 -3.61 8.52 -0.16
N LEU A 12 -4.54 7.90 0.57
CA LEU A 12 -4.63 8.05 2.03
C LEU A 12 -3.36 7.53 2.71
N ALA A 13 -2.80 6.41 2.25
CA ALA A 13 -1.54 5.89 2.77
C ALA A 13 -0.38 6.87 2.52
N LEU A 14 -0.24 7.39 1.29
CA LEU A 14 0.79 8.38 0.95
C LEU A 14 0.67 9.67 1.76
N ARG A 15 -0.54 10.06 2.15
CA ARG A 15 -0.78 11.23 3.02
C ARG A 15 -0.60 10.95 4.50
N GLY A 16 -0.40 9.68 4.90
CA GLY A 16 -0.49 9.26 6.29
C GLY A 16 -1.86 9.54 6.91
N ALA A 17 -2.93 9.50 6.12
CA ALA A 17 -4.29 9.83 6.55
C ALA A 17 -5.11 8.61 7.00
N HIS A 18 -4.55 7.40 6.91
CA HIS A 18 -5.16 6.19 7.46
C HIS A 18 -5.30 6.26 8.98
N LYS A 19 -6.41 5.72 9.48
CA LYS A 19 -6.75 5.63 10.92
C LYS A 19 -6.11 4.40 11.55
N THR A 20 -4.78 4.42 11.58
CA THR A 20 -3.93 3.44 12.27
C THR A 20 -4.14 3.51 13.79
N LYS A 21 -3.86 2.42 14.51
CA LYS A 21 -4.18 2.35 15.94
C LYS A 21 -3.36 3.33 16.79
N ASP A 22 -2.12 3.65 16.41
CA ASP A 22 -1.34 4.74 17.01
C ASP A 22 -2.11 6.07 17.05
N LYS A 23 -2.74 6.45 15.94
CA LYS A 23 -3.53 7.69 15.83
C LYS A 23 -4.85 7.61 16.57
N LEU A 24 -5.45 6.43 16.62
CA LEU A 24 -6.69 6.22 17.37
C LEU A 24 -6.44 6.22 18.88
N LEU A 25 -5.31 5.65 19.34
CA LEU A 25 -4.84 5.73 20.72
C LEU A 25 -4.55 7.19 21.09
N ALA A 26 -3.81 7.93 20.27
CA ALA A 26 -3.54 9.35 20.48
C ALA A 26 -4.83 10.22 20.52
N ALA A 27 -5.88 9.79 19.82
CA ALA A 27 -7.19 10.44 19.85
C ALA A 27 -8.09 9.99 21.02
N GLY A 28 -7.62 9.09 21.90
CA GLY A 28 -8.39 8.55 23.02
C GLY A 28 -9.50 7.58 22.62
N VAL A 29 -9.50 7.07 21.39
CA VAL A 29 -10.52 6.14 20.87
C VAL A 29 -10.20 4.69 21.25
N LEU A 30 -8.92 4.34 21.35
CA LEU A 30 -8.44 3.02 21.74
C LEU A 30 -7.58 3.11 23.00
N HIS A 31 -7.45 2.00 23.73
CA HIS A 31 -6.57 1.87 24.90
C HIS A 31 -5.22 1.19 24.58
N SER A 32 -5.07 0.63 23.38
CA SER A 32 -3.85 -0.05 22.93
C SER A 32 -3.66 0.15 21.43
N ASP A 33 -2.41 0.31 21.02
CA ASP A 33 -1.98 0.43 19.64
C ASP A 33 -1.27 -0.83 19.11
N LEU A 34 -1.37 -1.98 19.80
CA LEU A 34 -0.78 -3.23 19.32
C LEU A 34 -1.28 -3.61 17.91
N CYS A 35 -0.35 -4.05 17.07
CA CYS A 35 -0.57 -4.39 15.67
C CYS A 35 -1.80 -5.29 15.48
N ALA A 36 -2.67 -4.93 14.53
CA ALA A 36 -3.87 -5.71 14.21
C ALA A 36 -3.57 -7.13 13.73
N PHE A 37 -2.33 -7.40 13.29
CA PHE A 37 -1.87 -8.71 12.85
C PHE A 37 -1.16 -9.51 13.95
N ASN A 38 -1.23 -9.06 15.22
CA ASN A 38 -0.70 -9.77 16.38
C ASN A 38 0.80 -10.12 16.31
N CYS A 39 1.62 -9.27 15.68
CA CYS A 39 3.06 -9.50 15.58
C CYS A 39 3.87 -9.00 16.79
N GLY A 40 3.21 -8.54 17.86
CA GLY A 40 3.86 -8.06 19.10
C GLY A 40 4.28 -6.58 19.10
N GLU A 41 4.30 -5.92 17.95
CA GLU A 41 4.73 -4.51 17.80
C GLU A 41 3.54 -3.53 17.76
N ARG A 42 3.82 -2.23 17.84
CA ARG A 42 2.81 -1.15 17.73
C ARG A 42 2.44 -0.85 16.27
N GLU A 43 1.16 -0.58 16.02
CA GLU A 43 0.64 -0.25 14.69
C GLU A 43 0.85 1.24 14.36
N SER A 44 1.85 1.52 13.54
CA SER A 44 1.96 2.76 12.76
C SER A 44 1.66 2.53 11.28
N LEU A 45 1.66 3.61 10.48
CA LEU A 45 1.53 3.49 9.02
C LEU A 45 2.71 2.71 8.42
N GLU A 46 3.92 3.04 8.86
CA GLU A 46 5.17 2.42 8.43
C GLU A 46 5.21 0.95 8.84
N HIS A 47 4.77 0.64 10.06
CA HIS A 47 4.60 -0.72 10.54
C HIS A 47 3.63 -1.50 9.65
N LEU A 48 2.45 -0.93 9.43
CA LEU A 48 1.37 -1.57 8.67
C LEU A 48 1.74 -1.85 7.22
N PHE A 49 2.42 -0.92 6.55
CA PHE A 49 2.81 -1.06 5.14
C PHE A 49 4.29 -1.45 5.01
N PHE A 50 4.52 -2.74 5.29
CA PHE A 50 5.70 -3.57 4.94
C PHE A 50 6.85 -3.65 5.95
N GLN A 51 6.73 -3.08 7.15
CA GLN A 51 7.63 -3.43 8.27
C GLN A 51 7.08 -4.59 9.12
N CYS A 52 5.76 -4.67 9.27
CA CYS A 52 5.12 -5.81 9.93
C CYS A 52 5.40 -7.10 9.12
N PRO A 53 5.83 -8.20 9.76
CA PRO A 53 6.18 -9.43 9.05
C PRO A 53 5.05 -9.98 8.16
N PHE A 54 3.79 -9.83 8.59
CA PHE A 54 2.65 -10.32 7.84
C PHE A 54 2.43 -9.55 6.50
N PRO A 55 2.20 -8.22 6.49
CA PRO A 55 2.19 -7.41 5.26
C PRO A 55 3.46 -7.50 4.41
N ALA A 56 4.64 -7.59 5.05
CA ALA A 56 5.91 -7.74 4.35
C ALA A 56 5.94 -9.02 3.51
N SER A 57 5.50 -10.15 4.08
CA SER A 57 5.42 -11.44 3.36
C SER A 57 4.53 -11.38 2.13
N ILE A 58 3.36 -10.73 2.24
CA ILE A 58 2.42 -10.53 1.14
C ILE A 58 3.08 -9.71 0.03
N TRP A 59 3.75 -8.63 0.41
CA TRP A 59 4.40 -7.75 -0.57
C TRP A 59 5.56 -8.42 -1.28
N MET A 60 6.40 -9.17 -0.56
CA MET A 60 7.50 -9.94 -1.16
C MET A 60 6.99 -10.98 -2.16
N GLU A 61 5.91 -11.70 -1.85
CA GLU A 61 5.33 -12.64 -2.81
C GLU A 61 4.76 -11.92 -4.05
N VAL A 62 4.10 -10.78 -3.88
CA VAL A 62 3.59 -9.96 -4.99
C VAL A 62 4.74 -9.41 -5.85
N LEU A 63 5.85 -8.98 -5.25
CA LEU A 63 7.06 -8.58 -5.95
C LEU A 63 7.63 -9.73 -6.77
N GLY A 64 7.70 -10.93 -6.19
CA GLY A 64 8.11 -12.15 -6.89
C GLY A 64 7.25 -12.43 -8.12
N LYS A 65 5.92 -12.31 -8.00
CA LYS A 65 4.98 -12.42 -9.15
C LYS A 65 5.16 -11.32 -10.20
N CYS A 66 5.79 -10.21 -9.84
CA CYS A 66 6.16 -9.13 -10.76
C CYS A 66 7.59 -9.28 -11.32
N ASN A 67 8.25 -10.44 -11.12
CA ASN A 67 9.66 -10.69 -11.46
C ASN A 67 10.63 -9.69 -10.81
N ILE A 68 10.37 -9.33 -9.55
CA ILE A 68 11.24 -8.46 -8.75
C ILE A 68 11.71 -9.28 -7.54
N SER A 69 13.00 -9.59 -7.50
CA SER A 69 13.61 -10.30 -6.37
C SER A 69 14.29 -9.30 -5.43
N ARG A 70 13.62 -8.97 -4.31
CA ARG A 70 14.17 -8.20 -3.18
C ARG A 70 13.29 -8.36 -1.95
N THR A 71 13.81 -7.93 -0.81
CA THR A 71 13.03 -7.78 0.43
C THR A 71 12.11 -6.55 0.38
N SER A 72 11.11 -6.55 1.26
CA SER A 72 10.31 -5.35 1.53
C SER A 72 11.19 -4.23 2.08
N LEU A 73 10.96 -3.01 1.62
CA LEU A 73 11.60 -1.82 2.16
C LEU A 73 10.70 -1.17 3.21
N LEU A 74 11.27 -0.24 3.99
CA LEU A 74 10.46 0.67 4.81
C LEU A 74 9.49 1.44 3.90
N TRP A 75 8.31 1.80 4.41
CA TRP A 75 7.27 2.46 3.63
C TRP A 75 7.78 3.64 2.79
N SER A 76 8.62 4.52 3.35
CA SER A 76 9.17 5.68 2.64
C SER A 76 10.04 5.29 1.45
N ASP A 77 10.87 4.27 1.65
CA ASP A 77 11.85 3.82 0.67
C ASP A 77 11.16 2.99 -0.41
N GLU A 78 10.12 2.26 -0.04
CA GLU A 78 9.21 1.57 -0.94
C GLU A 78 8.49 2.55 -1.86
N VAL A 79 7.91 3.63 -1.32
CA VAL A 79 7.28 4.71 -2.10
C VAL A 79 8.30 5.38 -3.03
N GLN A 80 9.52 5.65 -2.55
CA GLN A 80 10.59 6.23 -3.37
C GLN A 80 11.01 5.29 -4.51
N TRP A 81 11.17 3.99 -4.21
CA TRP A 81 11.50 2.98 -5.21
C TRP A 81 10.40 2.89 -6.27
N MET A 82 9.13 2.82 -5.85
CA MET A 82 7.97 2.80 -6.74
C MET A 82 7.91 4.04 -7.65
N THR A 83 8.27 5.21 -7.12
CA THR A 83 8.36 6.46 -7.89
C THR A 83 9.39 6.37 -9.02
N GLY A 84 10.56 5.80 -8.74
CA GLY A 84 11.64 5.62 -9.72
C GLY A 84 11.32 4.57 -10.78
N HIS A 85 10.66 3.48 -10.39
CA HIS A 85 10.54 2.26 -11.19
C HIS A 85 9.20 2.09 -11.93
N THR A 86 8.31 3.09 -11.84
CA THR A 86 6.99 3.06 -12.50
C THR A 86 6.72 4.26 -13.41
N LYS A 87 7.78 4.91 -13.92
CA LYS A 87 7.61 5.99 -14.91
C LYS A 87 6.99 5.47 -16.22
N GLY A 88 6.08 6.25 -16.78
CA GLY A 88 5.37 5.92 -18.02
C GLY A 88 4.25 4.88 -17.85
N ASN A 89 3.73 4.39 -18.97
CA ASN A 89 2.53 3.51 -19.02
C ASN A 89 2.80 2.15 -19.69
N ARG A 90 4.07 1.79 -19.89
CA ARG A 90 4.45 0.48 -20.44
C ARG A 90 4.00 -0.65 -19.50
N TYR A 91 3.75 -1.83 -20.06
CA TYR A 91 3.23 -2.99 -19.31
C TYR A 91 3.95 -3.23 -17.97
N PRO A 92 5.30 -3.28 -17.88
CA PRO A 92 5.98 -3.50 -16.60
C PRO A 92 5.76 -2.38 -15.57
N ALA A 93 5.63 -1.13 -16.02
CA ALA A 93 5.35 0.01 -15.14
C ALA A 93 3.89 -0.03 -14.64
N SER A 94 2.96 -0.35 -15.53
CA SER A 94 1.54 -0.50 -15.20
C SER A 94 1.28 -1.67 -14.25
N LEU A 95 1.92 -2.82 -14.48
CA LEU A 95 1.87 -3.99 -13.61
C LEU A 95 2.30 -3.63 -12.18
N LYS A 96 3.47 -2.99 -12.03
CA LYS A 96 3.98 -2.58 -10.70
C LYS A 96 3.05 -1.60 -9.99
N LYS A 97 2.52 -0.58 -10.69
CA LYS A 97 1.56 0.38 -10.10
C LYS A 97 0.31 -0.32 -9.60
N LEU A 98 -0.25 -1.21 -10.41
CA LEU A 98 -1.45 -1.96 -10.07
C LEU A 98 -1.19 -2.88 -8.89
N ALA A 99 -0.08 -3.64 -8.91
CA ALA A 99 0.33 -4.53 -7.83
C ALA A 99 0.49 -3.78 -6.50
N PHE A 100 1.19 -2.65 -6.52
CA PHE A 100 1.39 -1.83 -5.32
C PHE A 100 0.08 -1.28 -4.75
N ALA A 101 -0.77 -0.70 -5.61
CA ALA A 101 -2.06 -0.17 -5.18
C ALA A 101 -3.01 -1.27 -4.69
N ALA A 102 -2.98 -2.46 -5.32
CA ALA A 102 -3.68 -3.66 -4.91
C ALA A 102 -3.24 -4.10 -3.52
N SER A 103 -1.95 -4.34 -3.30
CA SER A 103 -1.40 -4.75 -2.01
C SER A 103 -1.76 -3.79 -0.88
N VAL A 104 -1.56 -2.48 -1.07
CA VAL A 104 -1.89 -1.48 -0.03
C VAL A 104 -3.38 -1.51 0.33
N TYR A 105 -4.26 -1.65 -0.66
CA TYR A 105 -5.70 -1.73 -0.41
C TYR A 105 -6.09 -3.03 0.30
N ASP A 106 -5.64 -4.18 -0.17
CA ASP A 106 -6.03 -5.47 0.42
C ASP A 106 -5.45 -5.65 1.82
N ILE A 107 -4.24 -5.16 2.08
CA ILE A 107 -3.67 -5.10 3.44
C ILE A 107 -4.51 -4.20 4.35
N TRP A 108 -4.90 -3.01 3.88
CA TRP A 108 -5.76 -2.11 4.66
C TRP A 108 -7.14 -2.72 4.95
N LEU A 109 -7.73 -3.38 3.94
CA LEU A 109 -9.00 -4.07 4.09
C LEU A 109 -8.90 -5.22 5.09
N GLU A 110 -7.82 -5.98 5.04
CA GLU A 110 -7.59 -7.09 5.97
C GLU A 110 -7.34 -6.59 7.39
N ARG A 111 -6.53 -5.55 7.57
CA ARG A 111 -6.37 -4.89 8.88
C ARG A 111 -7.71 -4.51 9.47
N ASN A 112 -8.61 -3.92 8.68
CA ASN A 112 -9.95 -3.57 9.14
C ASN A 112 -10.78 -4.81 9.47
N ARG A 113 -10.67 -5.90 8.70
CA ARG A 113 -11.30 -7.18 9.06
C ARG A 113 -10.81 -7.68 10.42
N CYS A 114 -9.50 -7.63 10.69
CA CYS A 114 -8.97 -8.03 11.99
C CYS A 114 -9.55 -7.17 13.11
N CYS A 115 -9.63 -5.85 12.92
CA CYS A 115 -10.16 -4.93 13.94
C CYS A 115 -11.66 -5.11 14.21
N PHE A 116 -12.49 -5.34 13.18
CA PHE A 116 -13.95 -5.35 13.32
C PHE A 116 -14.58 -6.74 13.37
N LYS A 117 -13.86 -7.77 12.90
CA LYS A 117 -14.37 -9.14 12.80
C LYS A 117 -13.48 -10.16 13.50
N ASN A 118 -12.35 -9.73 14.09
CA ASN A 118 -11.38 -10.58 14.76
C ASN A 118 -10.99 -11.83 13.95
N SER A 119 -10.79 -11.62 12.64
CA SER A 119 -10.50 -12.67 11.67
C SER A 119 -9.33 -12.22 10.80
N LEU A 120 -8.40 -13.14 10.58
CA LEU A 120 -7.19 -12.93 9.78
C LEU A 120 -7.11 -14.04 8.73
N LEU A 121 -7.09 -13.64 7.47
CA LEU A 121 -6.83 -14.54 6.34
C LEU A 121 -5.35 -14.89 6.26
N HIS A 122 -5.05 -16.02 5.63
CA HIS A 122 -3.67 -16.37 5.36
C HIS A 122 -3.07 -15.46 4.28
N SER A 123 -1.76 -15.21 4.36
CA SER A 123 -1.05 -14.32 3.43
C SER A 123 -1.28 -14.70 1.96
N HIS A 124 -1.24 -15.99 1.62
CA HIS A 124 -1.45 -16.49 0.26
C HIS A 124 -2.84 -16.15 -0.31
N GLU A 125 -3.88 -16.07 0.54
CA GLU A 125 -5.22 -15.71 0.11
C GLU A 125 -5.29 -14.23 -0.29
N ILE A 126 -4.59 -13.38 0.44
CA ILE A 126 -4.47 -11.95 0.16
C ILE A 126 -3.65 -11.74 -1.12
N VAL A 127 -2.55 -12.46 -1.27
CA VAL A 127 -1.74 -12.42 -2.50
C VAL A 127 -2.56 -12.87 -3.72
N ARG A 128 -3.40 -13.90 -3.57
CA ARG A 128 -4.33 -14.34 -4.62
C ARG A 128 -5.33 -13.25 -4.99
N LYS A 129 -5.92 -12.55 -4.01
CA LYS A 129 -6.83 -11.41 -4.25
C LYS A 129 -6.12 -10.28 -5.00
N VAL A 130 -4.91 -9.92 -4.58
CA VAL A 130 -4.07 -8.93 -5.27
C VAL A 130 -3.84 -9.36 -6.72
N GLY A 131 -3.49 -10.62 -6.95
CA GLY A 131 -3.30 -11.18 -8.29
C GLY A 131 -4.54 -11.06 -9.18
N PHE A 132 -5.72 -11.41 -8.66
CA PHE A 132 -7.00 -11.27 -9.38
C PHE A 132 -7.33 -9.81 -9.70
N ASP A 133 -7.15 -8.91 -8.74
CA ASP A 133 -7.40 -7.47 -8.94
C ASP A 133 -6.47 -6.90 -10.02
N VAL A 134 -5.20 -7.29 -10.03
CA VAL A 134 -4.21 -6.87 -11.03
C VAL A 134 -4.55 -7.45 -12.41
N ALA A 135 -4.77 -8.76 -12.51
CA ALA A 135 -5.05 -9.45 -13.77
C ALA A 135 -6.34 -8.92 -14.42
N GLY A 136 -7.42 -8.80 -13.65
CA GLY A 136 -8.69 -8.25 -14.12
C GLY A 136 -8.58 -6.82 -14.66
N LYS A 137 -7.61 -6.03 -14.16
CA LYS A 137 -7.36 -4.68 -14.69
C LYS A 137 -6.49 -4.70 -15.95
N LEU A 138 -5.47 -5.54 -16.01
CA LEU A 138 -4.61 -5.68 -17.19
C LEU A 138 -5.39 -6.16 -18.42
N ILE A 139 -6.32 -7.11 -18.25
CA ILE A 139 -7.19 -7.60 -19.35
C ILE A 139 -8.07 -6.47 -19.91
N ASN A 140 -8.54 -5.58 -19.05
CA ASN A 140 -9.38 -4.44 -19.43
C ASN A 140 -8.60 -3.23 -19.98
N CYS A 141 -7.26 -3.30 -20.07
CA CYS A 141 -6.40 -2.18 -20.48
C CYS A 141 -6.23 -1.98 -21.99
N LYS A 142 -7.09 -2.54 -22.86
CA LYS A 142 -7.00 -2.32 -24.33
C LYS A 142 -7.35 -0.89 -24.79
N ASN A 143 -7.94 -0.03 -23.95
CA ASN A 143 -8.39 1.33 -24.34
C ASN A 143 -7.92 2.49 -23.41
N ILE A 144 -6.89 2.30 -22.58
CA ILE A 144 -6.63 3.17 -21.39
C ILE A 144 -5.34 3.99 -21.52
N ILE A 145 -5.15 4.70 -22.65
CA ILE A 145 -3.99 5.59 -22.87
C ILE A 145 -4.14 6.95 -22.14
N LYS A 146 -5.28 7.25 -21.49
CA LYS A 146 -5.61 8.60 -20.97
C LYS A 146 -5.88 8.75 -19.46
N VAL A 147 -5.49 7.82 -18.59
CA VAL A 147 -5.45 8.11 -17.13
C VAL A 147 -4.14 8.82 -16.83
N LYS A 148 -4.13 10.11 -17.20
CA LYS A 148 -2.99 11.04 -17.18
C LYS A 148 -2.21 10.97 -15.85
N GLY A 149 -0.89 11.06 -15.97
CA GLY A 149 0.11 11.13 -14.90
C GLY A 149 -0.01 12.33 -13.94
N ILE A 150 -1.20 12.66 -13.47
CA ILE A 150 -1.46 13.73 -12.51
C ILE A 150 -1.53 13.16 -11.08
N ILE A 151 -2.16 12.00 -10.89
CA ILE A 151 -2.33 11.41 -9.55
C ILE A 151 -0.99 10.89 -8.99
N VAL A 152 -0.13 10.28 -9.79
CA VAL A 152 1.18 9.82 -9.28
C VAL A 152 2.13 10.99 -9.04
N TYR A 153 2.23 11.95 -9.97
CA TYR A 153 3.18 13.07 -9.85
C TYR A 153 2.78 14.13 -8.80
N VAL A 154 1.50 14.45 -8.65
CA VAL A 154 1.03 15.44 -7.65
C VAL A 154 1.07 14.86 -6.23
N LEU A 155 0.77 13.57 -6.05
CA LEU A 155 0.74 12.95 -4.73
C LEU A 155 2.13 12.62 -4.19
N ILE A 156 3.07 12.29 -5.08
CA ILE A 156 4.47 12.05 -4.70
C ILE A 156 5.22 13.38 -4.50
N GLY A 157 4.90 14.42 -5.28
CA GLY A 157 5.42 15.78 -5.04
C GLY A 157 5.00 16.34 -3.68
N ALA A 158 3.76 16.07 -3.25
CA ALA A 158 3.27 16.43 -1.92
C ALA A 158 3.96 15.63 -0.79
N TYR A 159 4.26 14.34 -1.00
CA TYR A 159 5.05 13.53 -0.06
C TYR A 159 6.48 14.09 0.11
N ARG A 160 7.15 14.45 -1.00
CA ARG A 160 8.50 15.05 -0.99
C ARG A 160 8.58 16.37 -0.21
N LYS A 161 7.59 17.27 -0.38
CA LYS A 161 7.52 18.54 0.35
C LYS A 161 7.34 18.36 1.87
N ARG A 162 6.73 17.27 2.33
CA ARG A 162 6.52 17.00 3.75
C ARG A 162 7.76 16.42 4.43
N LYS A 163 8.48 15.49 3.77
CA LYS A 163 9.75 14.94 4.28
C LYS A 163 10.82 16.04 4.43
N GLN A 164 10.86 17.01 3.52
CA GLN A 164 11.76 18.17 3.63
C GLN A 164 11.41 19.09 4.81
N ARG A 165 10.12 19.31 5.12
CA ARG A 165 9.71 20.12 6.29
C ARG A 165 9.96 19.45 7.64
N ALA A 166 9.99 18.12 7.70
CA ALA A 166 10.23 17.37 8.95
C ALA A 166 11.72 17.26 9.32
N VAL A 167 12.63 17.63 8.42
CA VAL A 167 14.10 17.63 8.63
C VAL A 167 14.63 19.05 8.88
N SER A 168 13.76 20.06 8.78
CA SER A 168 14.10 21.49 8.94
C SER A 168 13.53 22.11 10.22
N VAL A 169 13.15 21.28 11.20
CA VAL A 169 12.69 21.67 12.54
C VAL A 169 13.53 20.93 13.56
#